data_AF-A0AAN1IBB9-F1
#
_entry.id   AF-A0AAN1IBB9-F1
#
_cell.length_a   1.000
_cell.length_b   1.000
_cell.length_c   1.000
_cell.angle_alpha   90.00
_cell.angle_beta   90.00
_cell.angle_gamma   90.00
#
_symmetry.space_group_name_H-M   'P 1'
#
loop_
_entity.id
_entity.type
_entity.pdbx_description
1 polymer ?
#
loop_
_entity_poly.entity_id
_entity_poly.type
_entity_poly.pdbx_seq_one_letter_code
_entity_poly.pdbx_strand_id
1 'polypeptide(L)'
;MAGMIRAQARRIGMGLLTMPVACGIAVAAAGIMVSGVWSRTQTLTVVNWLAQLMVIGAGVCVAVALTGDPLVEASESTPVGWRRVQATRFALAAVSGLAGAVLMFAPLHVLGLWPQDTGWISLIAPTGAVLVVGAAGFAAAAWSASTRATVMAVVAVWMFLALLWDPYVLDPVAQRGIPLTVAVIAVGIAWHLLGDEERNVTLARRSI
;
A
#
# COMPACT_ATOMS: atom_id res chain seq x y z
N MET A 1 -18.71 15.17 2.37
CA MET A 1 -17.58 14.25 2.13
C MET A 1 -16.80 14.53 0.85
N ALA A 2 -17.44 14.70 -0.31
CA ALA A 2 -16.74 14.88 -1.60
C ALA A 2 -15.71 16.03 -1.62
N GLY A 3 -16.01 17.17 -0.99
CA GLY A 3 -15.07 18.30 -0.88
C GLY A 3 -13.78 17.97 -0.10
N MET A 4 -13.89 17.18 0.97
CA MET A 4 -12.73 16.71 1.77
C MET A 4 -11.86 15.75 0.97
N ILE A 5 -12.47 14.78 0.28
CA ILE A 5 -11.75 13.82 -0.58
C ILE A 5 -10.95 14.57 -1.65
N ARG A 6 -11.60 15.52 -2.36
CA ARG A 6 -10.93 16.35 -3.37
C ARG A 6 -9.80 17.20 -2.79
N ALA A 7 -9.98 17.75 -1.58
CA ALA A 7 -8.94 18.52 -0.91
C ALA A 7 -7.72 17.66 -0.56
N GLN A 8 -7.94 16.47 0.00
CA GLN A 8 -6.84 15.55 0.34
C GLN A 8 -6.15 15.01 -0.91
N ALA A 9 -6.91 14.66 -1.96
CA ALA A 9 -6.32 14.23 -3.24
C ALA A 9 -5.41 15.30 -3.86
N ARG A 10 -5.79 16.58 -3.78
CA ARG A 10 -4.94 17.69 -4.23
C ARG A 10 -3.68 17.88 -3.39
N ARG A 11 -3.79 17.72 -2.06
CA ARG A 11 -2.64 17.83 -1.14
C ARG A 11 -1.64 16.69 -1.31
N ILE A 12 -2.12 15.47 -1.46
CA ILE A 12 -1.27 14.30 -1.75
C ILE A 12 -0.60 14.46 -3.12
N GLY A 13 -1.33 15.02 -4.09
CA GLY A 13 -0.87 15.21 -5.45
C GLY A 13 -1.16 14.02 -6.35
N MET A 14 -1.49 14.31 -7.61
CA MET A 14 -1.85 13.29 -8.59
C MET A 14 -0.72 12.32 -8.89
N GLY A 15 0.53 12.80 -8.94
CA GLY A 15 1.69 11.95 -9.24
C GLY A 15 1.82 10.77 -8.28
N LEU A 16 1.69 11.03 -6.97
CA LEU A 16 1.73 9.99 -5.95
C LEU A 16 0.52 9.03 -6.06
N LEU A 17 -0.67 9.57 -6.29
CA LEU A 17 -1.88 8.75 -6.46
C LEU A 17 -1.89 7.94 -7.75
N THR A 18 -1.16 8.32 -8.79
CA THR A 18 -1.06 7.54 -10.03
C THR A 18 0.10 6.56 -10.04
N MET A 19 1.07 6.72 -9.13
CA MET A 19 2.30 5.92 -9.13
C MET A 19 2.05 4.41 -9.00
N PRO A 20 1.22 3.91 -8.05
CA PRO A 20 0.94 2.48 -7.96
C PRO A 20 0.28 1.91 -9.23
N VAL A 21 -0.60 2.70 -9.86
CA VAL A 21 -1.24 2.37 -11.13
C VAL A 21 -0.21 2.28 -12.25
N ALA A 22 0.66 3.27 -12.38
CA ALA A 22 1.74 3.28 -13.36
C ALA A 22 2.70 2.09 -13.17
N CYS A 23 3.07 1.77 -11.92
CA CYS A 23 3.85 0.59 -11.60
C CYS A 23 3.14 -0.70 -12.02
N GLY A 24 1.86 -0.86 -11.71
CA GLY A 24 1.09 -2.05 -12.09
C GLY A 24 1.04 -2.25 -13.60
N ILE A 25 0.77 -1.18 -14.36
CA ILE A 25 0.78 -1.19 -15.83
C ILE A 25 2.17 -1.54 -16.36
N ALA A 26 3.22 -0.93 -15.82
CA ALA A 26 4.60 -1.16 -16.26
C ALA A 26 5.04 -2.61 -16.03
N VAL A 27 4.67 -3.21 -14.89
CA VAL A 27 4.95 -4.62 -14.59
C VAL A 27 4.20 -5.55 -15.55
N ALA A 28 2.91 -5.30 -15.81
CA ALA A 28 2.15 -6.08 -16.78
C ALA A 28 2.76 -5.99 -18.18
N ALA A 29 3.07 -4.78 -18.64
CA ALA A 29 3.69 -4.55 -19.94
C ALA A 29 5.05 -5.28 -20.06
N ALA A 30 5.90 -5.17 -19.04
CA ALA A 30 7.18 -5.86 -18.99
C ALA A 30 7.01 -7.39 -19.06
N GLY A 31 6.09 -7.96 -18.28
CA GLY A 31 5.78 -9.39 -18.29
C GLY A 31 5.32 -9.89 -19.66
N ILE A 32 4.46 -9.13 -20.34
CA ILE A 32 3.98 -9.44 -21.68
C ILE A 32 5.13 -9.37 -22.70
N MET A 33 5.94 -8.31 -22.65
CA MET A 33 7.06 -8.14 -23.58
C MET A 33 8.08 -9.26 -23.46
N VAL A 34 8.50 -9.63 -22.25
CA VAL A 34 9.48 -10.70 -22.06
C VAL A 34 8.94 -12.07 -22.43
N SER A 35 7.63 -12.30 -22.31
CA SER A 35 7.00 -13.56 -22.70
C SER A 35 7.15 -13.90 -24.19
N GLY A 36 7.34 -12.90 -25.04
CA GLY A 36 7.57 -13.09 -26.48
C GLY A 36 9.00 -13.51 -26.84
N VAL A 37 9.94 -13.43 -25.89
CA VAL A 37 11.37 -13.66 -26.14
C VAL A 37 11.96 -14.73 -25.23
N TRP A 38 11.44 -14.87 -24.01
CA TRP A 38 11.97 -15.78 -22.99
C TRP A 38 11.12 -17.04 -22.85
N SER A 39 11.72 -18.09 -22.27
CA SER A 39 10.96 -19.26 -21.88
C SER A 39 9.89 -18.92 -20.83
N ARG A 40 8.86 -19.76 -20.74
CA ARG A 40 7.77 -19.58 -19.76
C ARG A 40 8.31 -19.50 -18.33
N THR A 41 9.24 -20.37 -17.95
CA THR A 41 9.84 -20.40 -16.61
C THR A 41 10.59 -19.11 -16.27
N GLN A 42 11.36 -18.57 -17.23
CA GLN A 42 12.05 -17.29 -17.06
C GLN A 42 11.06 -16.14 -16.91
N THR A 43 10.03 -16.12 -17.75
CA THR A 43 8.97 -15.11 -17.70
C THR A 43 8.26 -15.10 -16.34
N LEU A 44 7.80 -16.26 -15.86
CA LEU A 44 7.12 -16.37 -14.57
C LEU A 44 8.02 -15.95 -13.41
N THR A 45 9.31 -16.33 -13.46
CA THR A 45 10.28 -15.92 -12.44
C THR A 45 10.44 -14.40 -12.41
N VAL A 46 10.57 -13.75 -13.56
CA VAL A 46 10.73 -12.28 -13.61
C VAL A 46 9.45 -11.55 -13.24
N VAL A 47 8.28 -12.03 -13.68
CA VAL A 47 6.99 -11.47 -13.27
C VAL A 47 6.83 -11.53 -11.75
N ASN A 48 7.22 -12.64 -11.11
CA ASN A 48 7.19 -12.80 -9.65
C ASN A 48 8.01 -11.72 -8.94
N TRP A 49 9.22 -11.44 -9.41
CA TRP A 49 10.08 -10.40 -8.84
C TRP A 49 9.58 -8.99 -9.14
N LEU A 50 9.16 -8.72 -10.38
CA LEU A 50 8.67 -7.40 -10.78
C LEU A 50 7.37 -7.04 -10.07
N ALA A 51 6.50 -8.00 -9.77
CA ALA A 51 5.27 -7.77 -9.02
C ALA A 51 5.53 -7.12 -7.64
N GLN A 52 6.70 -7.39 -7.03
CA GLN A 52 7.09 -6.79 -5.76
C GLN A 52 7.30 -5.28 -5.85
N LEU A 53 7.71 -4.76 -7.02
CA LEU A 53 7.90 -3.31 -7.24
C LEU A 53 6.59 -2.54 -7.11
N MET A 54 5.48 -3.12 -7.57
CA MET A 54 4.15 -2.54 -7.42
C MET A 54 3.74 -2.51 -5.95
N VAL A 55 3.94 -3.62 -5.20
CA VAL A 55 3.55 -3.73 -3.79
C VAL A 55 4.32 -2.73 -2.92
N ILE A 56 5.65 -2.69 -3.02
CA ILE A 56 6.46 -1.73 -2.27
C ILE A 56 6.15 -0.29 -2.68
N GLY A 57 5.95 -0.04 -3.98
CA GLY A 57 5.57 1.28 -4.50
C GLY A 57 4.26 1.76 -3.90
N ALA A 58 3.24 0.91 -3.83
CA ALA A 58 1.97 1.20 -3.19
C ALA A 58 2.13 1.51 -1.69
N GLY A 59 2.93 0.70 -0.98
CA GLY A 59 3.24 0.92 0.43
C GLY A 59 3.93 2.26 0.70
N VAL A 60 4.95 2.60 -0.10
CA VAL A 60 5.67 3.88 0.02
C VAL A 60 4.74 5.06 -0.29
N CYS A 61 3.87 4.93 -1.30
CA CYS A 61 2.86 5.94 -1.58
C CYS A 61 1.92 6.15 -0.38
N VAL A 62 1.48 5.08 0.29
CA VAL A 62 0.70 5.20 1.54
C VAL A 62 1.50 5.94 2.60
N ALA A 63 2.75 5.56 2.84
CA ALA A 63 3.59 6.22 3.84
C ALA A 63 3.70 7.73 3.59
N VAL A 64 4.06 8.12 2.36
CA VAL A 64 4.22 9.53 1.97
C VAL A 64 2.88 10.27 1.97
N ALA A 65 1.78 9.66 1.56
CA ALA A 65 0.46 10.28 1.64
C ALA A 65 0.05 10.63 3.07
N LEU A 66 0.45 9.81 4.05
CA LEU A 66 0.10 9.98 5.46
C LEU A 66 1.02 10.96 6.20
N THR A 67 2.28 11.09 5.79
CA THR A 67 3.30 11.87 6.51
C THR A 67 3.89 13.05 5.73
N GLY A 68 3.59 13.18 4.43
CA GLY A 68 4.24 14.15 3.53
C GLY A 68 3.76 15.61 3.65
N ASP A 69 2.72 15.86 4.44
CA ASP A 69 2.22 17.21 4.71
C ASP A 69 2.03 17.33 6.24
N PRO A 70 2.80 18.18 6.93
CA PRO A 70 2.63 18.43 8.36
C PRO A 70 1.27 19.08 8.58
N LEU A 71 0.29 18.24 8.88
CA LEU A 71 -1.12 18.58 9.15
C LEU A 71 -1.33 19.55 10.34
N VAL A 72 -0.25 20.04 10.95
CA VAL A 72 -0.24 20.91 12.14
C VAL A 72 -1.03 22.19 11.85
N GLU A 73 -0.80 22.83 10.70
CA GLU A 73 -1.46 24.10 10.34
C GLU A 73 -2.94 23.94 9.94
N ALA A 74 -3.38 22.73 9.60
CA ALA A 74 -4.78 22.45 9.27
C ALA A 74 -5.64 22.05 10.48
N SER A 75 -5.01 21.66 11.60
CA SER A 75 -5.70 21.20 12.81
C SER A 75 -6.37 22.33 13.60
N GLU A 76 -5.79 23.54 13.59
CA GLU A 76 -6.34 24.69 14.31
C GLU A 76 -7.53 25.36 13.58
N SER A 77 -7.77 25.03 12.30
CA SER A 77 -8.75 25.75 11.46
C SER A 77 -9.75 24.88 10.71
N THR A 78 -9.66 23.55 10.75
CA THR A 78 -10.59 22.67 10.03
C THR A 78 -11.58 21.96 10.95
N PRO A 79 -12.89 21.91 10.61
CA PRO A 79 -13.92 21.24 11.42
C PRO A 79 -13.87 19.70 11.35
N VAL A 80 -12.77 19.12 10.86
CA VAL A 80 -12.64 17.68 10.58
C VAL A 80 -11.47 17.09 11.37
N GLY A 81 -11.78 16.18 12.30
CA GLY A 81 -10.77 15.58 13.19
C GLY A 81 -9.71 14.74 12.46
N TRP A 82 -8.53 14.65 13.10
CA TRP A 82 -7.31 13.99 12.61
C TRP A 82 -7.53 12.58 12.04
N ARG A 83 -8.33 11.75 12.74
CA ARG A 83 -8.71 10.39 12.31
C ARG A 83 -9.30 10.36 10.90
N ARG A 84 -10.22 11.29 10.58
CA ARG A 84 -10.88 11.32 9.27
C ARG A 84 -9.91 11.71 8.17
N VAL A 85 -9.00 12.64 8.44
CA VAL A 85 -8.01 13.06 7.44
C VAL A 85 -7.05 11.92 7.11
N GLN A 86 -6.49 11.26 8.12
CA GLN A 86 -5.58 10.13 7.90
C GLN A 86 -6.29 8.93 7.25
N ALA A 87 -7.52 8.61 7.66
CA ALA A 87 -8.31 7.59 6.99
C ALA A 87 -8.58 7.90 5.51
N THR A 88 -8.85 9.16 5.18
CA THR A 88 -9.11 9.58 3.80
C THR A 88 -7.84 9.46 2.96
N ARG A 89 -6.70 9.90 3.48
CA ARG A 89 -5.38 9.79 2.82
C ARG A 89 -5.01 8.32 2.59
N PHE A 90 -5.18 7.48 3.61
CA PHE A 90 -5.00 6.05 3.51
C PHE A 90 -5.91 5.43 2.44
N ALA A 91 -7.21 5.72 2.48
CA ALA A 91 -8.17 5.17 1.53
C ALA A 91 -7.85 5.55 0.08
N LEU A 92 -7.46 6.81 -0.17
CA LEU A 92 -7.06 7.27 -1.50
C LEU A 92 -5.83 6.51 -2.03
N ALA A 93 -4.79 6.38 -1.21
CA ALA A 93 -3.58 5.66 -1.60
C ALA A 93 -3.82 4.15 -1.73
N ALA A 94 -4.63 3.56 -0.84
CA ALA A 94 -5.00 2.14 -0.91
C ALA A 94 -5.82 1.82 -2.16
N VAL A 95 -6.81 2.65 -2.52
CA VAL A 95 -7.59 2.48 -3.76
C VAL A 95 -6.67 2.54 -4.99
N SER A 96 -5.72 3.46 -5.01
CA SER A 96 -4.71 3.51 -6.08
C SER A 96 -3.88 2.23 -6.14
N GLY A 97 -3.36 1.76 -5.01
CA GLY A 97 -2.61 0.51 -4.92
C GLY A 97 -3.41 -0.70 -5.39
N LEU A 98 -4.69 -0.79 -5.00
CA LEU A 98 -5.59 -1.85 -5.43
C LEU A 98 -5.85 -1.79 -6.94
N ALA A 99 -6.06 -0.59 -7.49
CA ALA A 99 -6.22 -0.41 -8.94
C ALA A 99 -4.95 -0.86 -9.69
N GLY A 100 -3.76 -0.48 -9.19
CA GLY A 100 -2.47 -0.95 -9.72
C GLY A 100 -2.33 -2.48 -9.65
N ALA A 101 -2.71 -3.10 -8.54
CA ALA A 101 -2.68 -4.55 -8.37
C ALA A 101 -3.60 -5.26 -9.38
N VAL A 102 -4.81 -4.75 -9.61
CA VAL A 102 -5.75 -5.32 -10.59
C VAL A 102 -5.23 -5.14 -12.02
N LEU A 103 -4.74 -3.95 -12.36
CA LEU A 103 -4.20 -3.65 -13.69
C LEU A 103 -2.92 -4.43 -14.00
N MET A 104 -2.17 -4.81 -12.96
CA MET A 104 -1.04 -5.72 -13.09
C MET A 104 -1.50 -7.17 -13.27
N PHE A 105 -2.37 -7.66 -12.37
CA PHE A 105 -2.77 -9.05 -12.30
C PHE A 105 -3.64 -9.48 -13.49
N ALA A 106 -4.70 -8.74 -13.79
CA ALA A 106 -5.73 -9.17 -14.75
C ALA A 106 -5.17 -9.52 -16.14
N PRO A 107 -4.34 -8.67 -16.80
CA PRO A 107 -3.79 -9.04 -18.11
C PRO A 107 -2.81 -10.21 -18.03
N LEU A 108 -1.98 -10.28 -16.99
CA LEU A 108 -1.02 -11.38 -16.80
C LEU A 108 -1.73 -12.72 -16.55
N HIS A 109 -2.81 -12.70 -15.77
CA HIS A 109 -3.67 -13.85 -15.51
C HIS A 109 -4.33 -14.36 -16.80
N VAL A 110 -4.97 -13.47 -17.56
CA VAL A 110 -5.64 -13.83 -18.83
C VAL A 110 -4.67 -14.47 -19.83
N LEU A 111 -3.41 -14.06 -19.81
CA LEU A 111 -2.35 -14.61 -20.67
C LEU A 111 -1.63 -15.83 -20.08
N GLY A 112 -2.00 -16.29 -18.88
CA GLY A 112 -1.35 -17.43 -18.20
C GLY A 112 0.11 -17.15 -17.81
N LEU A 113 0.43 -15.87 -17.60
CA LEU A 113 1.75 -15.33 -17.23
C LEU A 113 1.84 -14.97 -15.74
N TRP A 114 0.81 -15.27 -14.95
CA TRP A 114 0.83 -15.07 -13.50
C TRP A 114 1.53 -16.24 -12.79
N PRO A 115 2.46 -16.00 -11.85
CA PRO A 115 3.11 -17.06 -11.08
C PRO A 115 2.12 -17.78 -10.17
N GLN A 116 2.19 -19.11 -10.11
CA GLN A 116 1.34 -19.94 -9.24
C GLN A 116 -0.17 -19.62 -9.41
N ASP A 117 -0.59 -19.42 -10.65
CA ASP A 117 -1.95 -19.03 -10.97
C ASP A 117 -2.96 -20.15 -10.65
N THR A 118 -3.92 -19.82 -9.79
CA THR A 118 -5.03 -20.70 -9.37
C THR A 118 -6.38 -20.14 -9.79
N GLY A 119 -6.39 -19.23 -10.77
CA GLY A 119 -7.56 -18.49 -11.20
C GLY A 119 -7.64 -17.11 -10.55
N TRP A 120 -8.83 -16.49 -10.63
CA TRP A 120 -9.06 -15.15 -10.06
C TRP A 120 -8.83 -15.05 -8.55
N ILE A 121 -8.81 -16.18 -7.83
CA ILE A 121 -8.45 -16.19 -6.40
C ILE A 121 -6.99 -15.75 -6.16
N SER A 122 -6.10 -15.94 -7.13
CA SER A 122 -4.71 -15.46 -7.07
C SER A 122 -4.61 -13.93 -7.00
N LEU A 123 -5.68 -13.18 -7.31
CA LEU A 123 -5.75 -11.73 -7.10
C LEU A 123 -5.64 -11.33 -5.62
N ILE A 124 -5.98 -12.24 -4.70
CA ILE A 124 -5.82 -12.03 -3.25
C ILE A 124 -4.35 -11.74 -2.91
N ALA A 125 -3.40 -12.38 -3.57
CA ALA A 125 -1.99 -12.21 -3.28
C ALA A 125 -1.51 -10.74 -3.46
N PRO A 126 -1.63 -10.10 -4.63
CA PRO A 126 -1.18 -8.72 -4.80
C PRO A 126 -2.08 -7.70 -4.08
N THR A 127 -3.40 -7.89 -4.06
CA THR A 127 -4.32 -6.95 -3.38
C THR A 127 -4.18 -7.00 -1.86
N GLY A 128 -4.07 -8.20 -1.29
CA GLY A 128 -3.81 -8.40 0.13
C GLY A 128 -2.46 -7.83 0.55
N ALA A 129 -1.41 -7.98 -0.27
CA ALA A 129 -0.10 -7.40 0.02
C ALA A 129 -0.15 -5.87 0.09
N VAL A 130 -0.83 -5.22 -0.86
CA VAL A 130 -1.06 -3.76 -0.83
C VAL A 130 -1.76 -3.34 0.46
N LEU A 131 -2.80 -4.07 0.87
CA LEU A 131 -3.54 -3.76 2.10
C LEU A 131 -2.71 -3.97 3.36
N VAL A 132 -1.93 -5.06 3.46
CA VAL A 132 -1.08 -5.35 4.62
C VAL A 132 0.03 -4.30 4.75
N VAL A 133 0.76 -4.03 3.67
CA VAL A 133 1.85 -3.05 3.67
C VAL A 133 1.30 -1.64 3.91
N GLY A 134 0.18 -1.30 3.28
CA GLY A 134 -0.50 -0.02 3.52
C GLY A 134 -0.96 0.13 4.97
N ALA A 135 -1.55 -0.90 5.56
CA ALA A 135 -1.99 -0.90 6.95
C ALA A 135 -0.80 -0.76 7.92
N ALA A 136 0.33 -1.41 7.63
CA ALA A 136 1.57 -1.21 8.38
C ALA A 136 2.05 0.25 8.31
N GLY A 137 1.99 0.86 7.12
CA GLY A 137 2.26 2.30 6.94
C GLY A 137 1.30 3.19 7.74
N PHE A 138 -0.01 2.90 7.69
CA PHE A 138 -1.01 3.62 8.48
C PHE A 138 -0.70 3.57 9.98
N ALA A 139 -0.42 2.37 10.48
CA ALA A 139 -0.15 2.17 11.87
C ALA A 139 1.17 2.89 12.27
N ALA A 140 2.25 2.71 11.52
CA ALA A 140 3.53 3.38 11.78
C ALA A 140 3.44 4.92 11.72
N ALA A 141 2.65 5.47 10.80
CA ALA A 141 2.39 6.91 10.73
C ALA A 141 1.68 7.41 11.99
N ALA A 142 0.73 6.64 12.52
CA ALA A 142 0.01 6.98 13.75
C ALA A 142 0.90 6.95 15.02
N TRP A 143 1.99 6.18 15.01
CA TRP A 143 2.94 6.14 16.14
C TRP A 143 4.05 7.17 16.04
N SER A 144 4.61 7.37 14.85
CA SER A 144 5.87 8.11 14.70
C SER A 144 5.72 9.51 14.13
N ALA A 145 4.64 9.78 13.39
CA ALA A 145 4.47 10.97 12.54
C ALA A 145 5.68 11.26 11.61
N SER A 146 6.57 10.29 11.39
CA SER A 146 7.82 10.44 10.64
C SER A 146 7.74 9.67 9.35
N THR A 147 7.97 10.35 8.22
CA THR A 147 8.05 9.72 6.90
C THR A 147 9.11 8.62 6.88
N ARG A 148 10.30 8.88 7.46
CA ARG A 148 11.39 7.90 7.48
C ARG A 148 10.99 6.63 8.23
N ALA A 149 10.46 6.76 9.45
CA ALA A 149 10.05 5.61 10.24
C ALA A 149 8.90 4.83 9.58
N THR A 150 7.95 5.55 8.99
CA THR A 150 6.81 4.95 8.29
C THR A 150 7.24 4.17 7.05
N VAL A 151 8.13 4.74 6.23
CA VAL A 151 8.70 4.04 5.07
C VAL A 151 9.52 2.82 5.53
N MET A 152 10.32 2.93 6.59
CA MET A 152 11.05 1.78 7.12
C MET A 152 10.12 0.65 7.56
N ALA A 153 9.00 0.95 8.22
CA ALA A 153 8.01 -0.05 8.61
C ALA A 153 7.35 -0.72 7.39
N VAL A 154 6.95 0.08 6.39
CA VAL A 154 6.43 -0.40 5.11
C VAL A 154 7.41 -1.35 4.43
N VAL A 155 8.68 -0.98 4.32
CA VAL A 155 9.73 -1.79 3.71
C VAL A 155 9.96 -3.06 4.51
N ALA A 156 10.02 -2.99 5.84
CA ALA A 156 10.22 -4.17 6.69
C ALA A 156 9.08 -5.18 6.54
N VAL A 157 7.82 -4.73 6.53
CA VAL A 157 6.66 -5.60 6.32
C VAL A 157 6.65 -6.17 4.90
N TRP A 158 6.96 -5.35 3.89
CA TRP A 158 7.11 -5.84 2.53
C TRP A 158 8.21 -6.91 2.41
N MET A 159 9.38 -6.69 3.00
CA MET A 159 10.47 -7.68 3.01
C MET A 159 10.05 -8.98 3.68
N PHE A 160 9.37 -8.88 4.83
CA PHE A 160 8.82 -10.06 5.50
C PHE A 160 7.86 -10.84 4.59
N LEU A 161 6.91 -10.16 3.94
CA LEU A 161 5.99 -10.81 3.01
C LEU A 161 6.74 -11.44 1.84
N ALA A 162 7.53 -10.66 1.12
CA ALA A 162 8.16 -11.06 -0.13
C ALA A 162 9.23 -12.15 0.05
N LEU A 163 9.99 -12.12 1.15
CA LEU A 163 11.17 -12.97 1.35
C LEU A 163 10.96 -14.11 2.35
N LEU A 164 10.07 -13.94 3.33
CA LEU A 164 9.93 -14.89 4.46
C LEU A 164 8.57 -15.55 4.54
N TRP A 165 7.53 -15.00 3.91
CA TRP A 165 6.17 -15.51 4.03
C TRP A 165 5.64 -16.08 2.71
N ASP A 166 5.55 -15.24 1.67
CA ASP A 166 4.96 -15.58 0.37
C ASP A 166 5.59 -16.80 -0.30
N PRO A 167 6.93 -16.99 -0.26
CA PRO A 167 7.55 -18.16 -0.86
C PRO A 167 7.19 -19.48 -0.19
N TYR A 168 6.72 -19.44 1.06
CA TYR A 168 6.51 -20.64 1.90
C TYR A 168 5.04 -20.93 2.17
N VAL A 169 4.15 -19.94 2.06
CA VAL A 169 2.71 -20.10 2.23
C VAL A 169 2.03 -20.02 0.86
N LEU A 170 1.68 -21.18 0.30
CA LEU A 170 1.18 -21.29 -1.07
C LEU A 170 -0.34 -21.11 -1.20
N ASP A 171 -1.11 -21.42 -0.16
CA ASP A 171 -2.56 -21.20 -0.17
C ASP A 171 -2.86 -19.68 -0.11
N PRO A 172 -3.50 -19.08 -1.13
CA PRO A 172 -3.69 -17.63 -1.19
C PRO A 172 -4.48 -17.05 -0.01
N VAL A 173 -5.42 -17.84 0.53
CA VAL A 173 -6.26 -17.40 1.66
C VAL A 173 -5.42 -17.35 2.94
N ALA A 174 -4.65 -18.39 3.27
CA ALA A 174 -3.73 -18.38 4.41
C ALA A 174 -2.59 -17.38 4.23
N GLN A 175 -2.07 -17.25 3.00
CA GLN A 175 -0.97 -16.35 2.63
C GLN A 175 -1.30 -14.89 2.94
N ARG A 176 -2.58 -14.49 2.90
CA ARG A 176 -3.01 -13.11 3.19
C ARG A 176 -3.87 -12.95 4.42
N GLY A 177 -4.70 -13.94 4.75
CA GLY A 177 -5.61 -13.88 5.89
C GLY A 177 -4.87 -13.67 7.22
N ILE A 178 -3.73 -14.36 7.42
CA ILE A 178 -2.95 -14.22 8.65
C ILE A 178 -2.31 -12.82 8.75
N PRO A 179 -1.51 -12.35 7.77
CA PRO A 179 -0.96 -10.99 7.82
C PRO A 179 -2.02 -9.88 7.89
N LEU A 180 -3.16 -10.04 7.19
CA LEU A 180 -4.25 -9.07 7.24
C LEU A 180 -4.88 -8.99 8.63
N THR A 181 -5.06 -10.13 9.31
CA THR A 181 -5.61 -10.13 10.68
C THR A 181 -4.71 -9.35 11.63
N VAL A 182 -3.39 -9.58 11.56
CA VAL A 182 -2.41 -8.83 12.36
C VAL A 182 -2.44 -7.34 12.02
N ALA A 183 -2.50 -7.01 10.73
CA ALA A 183 -2.57 -5.63 10.26
C ALA A 183 -3.84 -4.90 10.73
N VAL A 184 -4.99 -5.56 10.73
CA VAL A 184 -6.26 -4.99 11.23
C VAL A 184 -6.18 -4.70 12.73
N ILE A 185 -5.58 -5.58 13.52
CA ILE A 185 -5.36 -5.33 14.96
C ILE A 185 -4.48 -4.09 15.15
N ALA A 186 -3.36 -4.00 14.41
CA ALA A 186 -2.46 -2.84 14.46
C ALA A 186 -3.17 -1.54 14.05
N VAL A 187 -4.01 -1.57 13.01
CA VAL A 187 -4.84 -0.43 12.59
C VAL A 187 -5.86 -0.06 13.66
N GLY A 188 -6.48 -1.02 14.34
CA GLY A 188 -7.39 -0.77 15.45
C GLY A 188 -6.70 -0.01 16.59
N ILE A 189 -5.51 -0.45 16.98
CA ILE A 189 -4.70 0.25 17.99
C ILE A 189 -4.31 1.65 17.50
N ALA A 190 -3.83 1.77 16.26
CA ALA A 190 -3.49 3.04 15.63
C ALA A 190 -4.69 4.01 15.59
N TRP A 191 -5.89 3.50 15.33
CA TRP A 191 -7.11 4.30 15.34
C TRP A 191 -7.38 4.93 16.70
N HIS A 192 -7.24 4.15 17.78
CA HIS A 192 -7.37 4.67 19.14
C HIS A 192 -6.38 5.79 19.39
N LEU A 193 -5.11 5.57 19.05
CA LEU A 193 -4.01 6.52 19.18
C LEU A 193 -4.21 7.82 18.39
N LEU A 194 -4.81 7.76 17.20
CA LEU A 194 -5.12 8.94 16.38
C LEU A 194 -6.23 9.82 16.97
N GLY A 195 -7.00 9.35 17.97
CA GLY A 195 -8.02 10.17 18.65
C GLY A 195 -7.55 10.84 19.92
N ASP A 196 -6.29 10.65 20.30
CA ASP A 196 -5.67 11.35 21.42
C ASP A 196 -5.13 12.70 20.91
N GLU A 197 -5.90 13.76 21.11
CA GLU A 197 -5.60 15.10 20.57
C GLU A 197 -4.35 15.71 21.19
N GLU A 198 -4.15 15.55 22.51
CA GLU A 198 -2.97 16.07 23.23
C GLU A 198 -1.67 15.45 22.71
N ARG A 199 -1.70 14.13 22.47
CA ARG A 199 -0.58 13.38 21.90
C ARG A 199 -0.28 13.80 20.46
N ASN A 200 -1.30 14.04 19.66
CA ASN A 200 -1.11 14.45 18.26
C ASN A 200 -0.50 15.85 18.16
N VAL A 201 -0.89 16.79 19.04
CA VAL A 201 -0.30 18.13 19.11
C VAL A 201 1.18 18.06 19.52
N THR A 202 1.53 17.20 20.47
CA THR A 202 2.93 17.02 20.91
C THR A 202 3.81 16.38 19.84
N LEU A 203 3.29 15.39 19.09
CA LEU A 203 4.01 14.78 17.95
C LEU A 203 4.23 15.78 16.82
N ALA A 204 3.20 16.57 16.49
CA ALA A 204 3.26 17.64 15.49
C ALA A 204 4.36 18.67 15.78
N ARG A 205 4.52 19.08 17.04
CA ARG A 205 5.57 20.04 17.44
C ARG A 205 6.99 19.47 17.34
N ARG A 206 7.16 18.14 17.41
CA ARG A 206 8.48 17.49 17.31
C ARG A 206 8.95 17.26 15.88
N SER A 207 8.05 17.39 14.90
CA SER A 207 8.36 17.21 13.47
C SER A 207 8.78 18.49 12.75
N ILE A 208 8.76 19.64 13.43
CA ILE A 208 9.28 20.95 12.99
C ILE A 208 10.72 21.08 13.48
#